data_AF-A0A7W2BIR8-F1
#
_entry.id   AF-A0A7W2BIR8-F1
#
_cell.length_a   1.000
_cell.length_b   1.000
_cell.length_c   1.000
_cell.angle_alpha   90.00
_cell.angle_beta   90.00
_cell.angle_gamma   90.00
#
_symmetry.space_group_name_H-M   'P 1'
#
loop_
_entity.id
_entity.type
_entity.pdbx_description
1 polymer ?
#
loop_
_entity_poly.entity_id
_entity_poly.type
_entity_poly.pdbx_seq_one_letter_code
_entity_poly.pdbx_strand_id
1 'polypeptide(L)'
;MTSKADLNSRKGLKLFLGSAFTALSLSMVLGASVAPVDAKEQISIIVDHAKVMRISRPAATVIVGNPGIADATVQDSQTLVITGKSFGVTNIIVLDSAGEPIADALLTVQGDQINAVTIYRRNDRISYSCSPNCERSLTLGDNDEQFGSVRGQIEQRNAVAAGTTTR
;
A
#
# COMPACT_ATOMS: atom_id res chain seq x y z
N MET A 1 4.16 -56.44 2.08
CA MET A 1 3.05 -57.41 1.91
C MET A 1 2.01 -57.03 2.95
N THR A 2 0.79 -56.58 2.69
CA THR A 2 -0.11 -56.42 1.53
C THR A 2 -1.11 -55.35 1.98
N SER A 3 -1.27 -54.27 1.21
CA SER A 3 -2.45 -54.04 0.37
C SER A 3 -3.78 -53.81 1.11
N LYS A 4 -4.23 -52.55 1.04
CA LYS A 4 -5.59 -52.05 0.73
C LYS A 4 -6.73 -53.08 0.70
N ALA A 5 -7.90 -52.67 1.19
CA ALA A 5 -9.05 -52.39 0.31
C ALA A 5 -10.28 -51.88 1.08
N ASP A 6 -10.59 -50.62 0.81
CA ASP A 6 -11.88 -50.07 0.39
C ASP A 6 -13.13 -50.98 0.25
N LEU A 7 -14.24 -50.28 0.51
CA LEU A 7 -15.52 -50.23 -0.22
C LEU A 7 -16.69 -51.17 0.14
N ASN A 8 -17.82 -50.46 0.38
CA ASN A 8 -19.13 -50.68 -0.24
C ASN A 8 -20.06 -51.72 0.39
N SER A 9 -21.28 -51.31 0.76
CA SER A 9 -22.48 -51.67 -0.03
C SER A 9 -23.79 -51.19 0.61
N ARG A 10 -24.57 -50.54 -0.24
CA ARG A 10 -25.95 -50.04 -0.11
C ARG A 10 -26.94 -51.09 0.39
N LYS A 11 -27.98 -50.64 1.11
CA LYS A 11 -29.39 -51.12 1.16
C LYS A 11 -30.09 -50.36 2.30
N GLY A 12 -31.31 -49.82 2.21
CA GLY A 12 -32.29 -49.77 1.13
C GLY A 12 -33.34 -48.73 1.49
N LEU A 13 -33.86 -48.08 0.44
CA LEU A 13 -34.96 -47.13 0.44
C LEU A 13 -36.28 -47.90 0.51
N LYS A 14 -37.16 -47.62 1.48
CA LYS A 14 -38.60 -47.89 1.38
C LYS A 14 -39.42 -46.78 2.05
N LEU A 15 -40.17 -46.09 1.20
CA LEU A 15 -41.19 -45.08 1.50
C LEU A 15 -42.32 -45.68 2.33
N PHE A 16 -42.80 -44.91 3.33
CA PHE A 16 -44.14 -45.05 3.88
C PHE A 16 -44.89 -43.71 3.71
N LEU A 17 -46.05 -43.80 3.05
CA LEU A 17 -47.06 -42.75 2.88
C LEU A 17 -47.77 -42.48 4.22
N GLY A 18 -48.12 -41.22 4.50
CA GLY A 18 -49.10 -40.91 5.54
C GLY A 18 -49.23 -39.44 5.96
N SER A 19 -50.11 -38.72 5.28
CA SER A 19 -51.04 -37.69 5.82
C SER A 19 -50.52 -36.49 6.65
N ALA A 20 -50.49 -35.33 5.99
CA ALA A 20 -51.00 -34.02 6.41
C ALA A 20 -51.02 -33.65 7.92
N PHE A 21 -50.04 -32.83 8.32
CA PHE A 21 -50.27 -31.75 9.29
C PHE A 21 -49.60 -30.48 8.76
N THR A 22 -50.45 -29.52 8.38
CA THR A 22 -50.10 -28.14 8.06
C THR A 22 -49.50 -27.45 9.28
N ALA A 23 -48.20 -27.19 9.27
CA ALA A 23 -47.56 -26.21 10.13
C ALA A 23 -46.83 -25.21 9.22
N LEU A 24 -47.50 -24.10 8.96
CA LEU A 24 -46.99 -22.96 8.19
C LEU A 24 -45.88 -22.29 9.02
N SER A 25 -44.64 -22.73 8.83
CA SER A 25 -43.46 -22.08 9.41
C SER A 25 -43.15 -20.82 8.61
N LEU A 26 -43.71 -19.69 9.08
CA LEU A 26 -43.35 -18.36 8.61
C LEU A 26 -41.92 -18.02 9.07
N SER A 27 -40.93 -18.44 8.28
CA SER A 27 -39.54 -18.02 8.46
C SER A 27 -39.43 -16.53 8.14
N MET A 28 -39.51 -15.70 9.18
CA MET A 28 -39.23 -14.28 9.12
C MET A 28 -37.73 -14.08 8.86
N VAL A 29 -37.37 -13.89 7.59
CA VAL A 29 -36.01 -13.49 7.20
C VAL A 29 -35.81 -12.04 7.66
N LEU A 30 -35.18 -11.85 8.81
CA LEU A 30 -34.69 -10.55 9.24
C LEU A 30 -33.64 -10.08 8.21
N GLY A 31 -34.03 -9.10 7.37
CA GLY A 31 -33.11 -8.40 6.50
C GLY A 31 -32.11 -7.61 7.35
N ALA A 32 -30.90 -8.12 7.51
CA ALA A 32 -29.80 -7.37 8.05
C ALA A 32 -29.44 -6.24 7.06
N SER A 33 -29.80 -5.01 7.39
CA SER A 33 -29.32 -3.83 6.69
C SER A 33 -27.81 -3.72 6.93
N VAL A 34 -27.02 -4.18 5.97
CA VAL A 34 -25.59 -3.87 5.91
C VAL A 34 -25.47 -2.38 5.54
N ALA A 35 -25.18 -1.54 6.53
CA ALA A 35 -24.82 -0.16 6.25
C ALA A 35 -23.52 -0.13 5.42
N PRO A 36 -23.43 0.68 4.36
CA PRO A 36 -22.17 0.85 3.65
C PRO A 36 -21.14 1.47 4.61
N VAL A 37 -20.02 0.78 4.81
CA VAL A 37 -18.83 1.36 5.42
C VAL A 37 -18.24 2.31 4.39
N ASP A 38 -18.16 3.59 4.73
CA ASP A 38 -17.48 4.58 3.91
C ASP A 38 -15.97 4.31 3.98
N ALA A 39 -15.48 3.52 3.03
CA ALA A 39 -14.08 3.19 2.92
C ALA A 39 -13.37 4.41 2.32
N LYS A 40 -12.64 5.12 3.18
CA LYS A 40 -11.81 6.24 2.77
C LYS A 40 -10.86 5.82 1.64
N GLU A 41 -10.79 6.63 0.59
CA GLU A 41 -9.93 6.33 -0.56
C GLU A 41 -8.49 6.12 -0.10
N GLN A 42 -7.85 5.06 -0.59
CA GLN A 42 -6.49 4.70 -0.21
C GLN A 42 -5.55 4.78 -1.40
N ILE A 43 -4.51 5.60 -1.28
CA ILE A 43 -3.53 5.88 -2.31
C ILE A 43 -2.19 5.27 -1.86
N SER A 44 -1.78 4.18 -2.50
CA SER A 44 -0.44 3.62 -2.31
C SER A 44 0.60 4.37 -3.15
N ILE A 45 1.74 4.68 -2.52
CA ILE A 45 2.89 5.42 -3.07
C ILE A 45 4.18 4.70 -2.66
N ILE A 46 5.16 4.67 -3.55
CA ILE A 46 6.48 4.13 -3.26
C ILE A 46 7.38 5.28 -2.76
N VAL A 47 8.22 5.03 -1.75
CA VAL A 47 9.23 6.01 -1.30
C VAL A 47 10.08 6.48 -2.47
N ASP A 48 10.38 7.77 -2.52
CA ASP A 48 11.12 8.45 -3.60
C ASP A 48 10.38 8.47 -4.94
N HIS A 49 9.13 8.00 -5.01
CA HIS A 49 8.29 8.07 -6.20
C HIS A 49 7.20 9.13 -6.05
N ALA A 50 6.81 9.70 -7.19
CA ALA A 50 5.68 10.60 -7.30
C ALA A 50 4.47 9.91 -7.94
N LYS A 51 3.27 10.28 -7.48
CA LYS A 51 1.99 9.83 -8.02
C LYS A 51 1.14 11.04 -8.35
N VAL A 52 0.59 11.05 -9.57
CA VAL A 52 -0.30 12.12 -10.03
C VAL A 52 -1.73 11.79 -9.60
N MET A 53 -2.35 12.74 -8.90
CA MET A 53 -3.76 12.68 -8.50
C MET A 53 -4.52 13.79 -9.23
N ARG A 54 -5.58 13.42 -9.95
CA ARG A 54 -6.51 14.37 -10.57
C ARG A 54 -7.73 14.55 -9.70
N ILE A 55 -8.21 15.78 -9.57
CA ILE A 55 -9.36 16.14 -8.75
C ILE A 55 -10.49 16.74 -9.59
N SER A 56 -11.72 16.63 -9.09
CA SER A 56 -12.94 17.00 -9.83
C SER A 56 -13.18 18.51 -9.95
N ARG A 57 -12.55 19.32 -9.08
CA ARG A 57 -12.70 20.78 -9.00
C ARG A 57 -11.34 21.44 -8.73
N PRO A 58 -11.18 22.76 -8.98
CA PRO A 58 -9.95 23.47 -8.65
C PRO A 58 -9.58 23.41 -7.15
N ALA A 59 -8.35 23.00 -6.84
CA ALA A 59 -7.82 23.06 -5.48
C ALA A 59 -7.45 24.50 -5.10
N ALA A 60 -7.84 24.92 -3.91
CA ALA A 60 -7.37 26.17 -3.29
C ALA A 60 -6.42 25.89 -2.13
N THR A 61 -6.66 24.84 -1.35
CA THR A 61 -5.83 24.46 -0.21
C THR A 61 -5.54 22.97 -0.23
N VAL A 62 -4.29 22.59 0.03
CA VAL A 62 -3.85 21.19 0.17
C VAL A 62 -3.24 21.02 1.55
N ILE A 63 -3.72 20.03 2.28
CA ILE A 63 -3.28 19.72 3.65
C ILE A 63 -2.79 18.28 3.65
N VAL A 64 -1.54 18.09 4.07
CA VAL A 64 -0.96 16.77 4.30
C VAL A 64 -0.76 16.58 5.79
N GLY A 65 -1.28 15.48 6.35
CA GLY A 65 -1.21 15.22 7.79
C GLY A 65 0.22 15.22 8.33
N ASN A 66 1.13 14.46 7.69
CA ASN A 66 2.55 14.44 8.01
C ASN A 66 3.41 14.65 6.74
N PRO A 67 4.00 15.85 6.53
CA PRO A 67 4.84 16.16 5.37
C PRO A 67 6.18 15.41 5.34
N GLY A 68 6.55 14.70 6.42
CA GLY A 68 7.70 13.82 6.47
C GLY A 68 7.46 12.45 5.84
N ILE A 69 6.20 11.99 5.79
CA ILE A 69 5.79 10.71 5.18
C ILE A 69 5.53 10.90 3.68
N ALA A 70 4.73 11.90 3.34
CA ALA A 70 4.41 12.24 1.96
C ALA A 70 4.28 13.76 1.84
N ASP A 71 4.40 14.28 0.63
CA ASP A 71 4.20 15.70 0.33
C ASP A 71 3.39 15.84 -0.95
N ALA A 72 2.72 16.97 -1.14
CA ALA A 72 1.88 17.20 -2.31
C ALA A 72 2.08 18.60 -2.85
N THR A 73 2.35 18.70 -4.16
CA THR A 73 2.45 19.97 -4.87
C THR A 73 1.33 20.08 -5.88
N VAL A 74 0.80 21.29 -6.03
CA VAL A 74 -0.22 21.60 -7.04
C VAL A 74 0.50 21.93 -8.33
N GLN A 75 0.33 21.08 -9.35
CA GLN A 75 0.93 21.29 -10.67
C GLN A 75 0.09 22.26 -11.52
N ASP A 76 -1.22 22.07 -11.47
CA ASP A 76 -2.23 22.96 -12.05
C ASP A 76 -3.49 22.93 -11.17
N SER A 77 -4.52 23.71 -11.52
CA SER A 77 -5.72 23.83 -10.69
C SER A 77 -6.38 22.50 -10.32
N GLN A 78 -6.25 21.44 -11.12
CA GLN A 78 -6.93 20.16 -10.90
C GLN A 78 -5.97 18.95 -10.83
N THR A 79 -4.67 19.19 -10.76
CA THR A 79 -3.64 18.14 -10.77
C THR A 79 -2.69 18.34 -9.61
N LEU A 80 -2.62 17.33 -8.74
CA LEU A 80 -1.63 17.24 -7.67
C LEU A 80 -0.57 16.21 -8.01
N VAL A 81 0.67 16.51 -7.63
CA VAL A 81 1.79 15.57 -7.63
C VAL A 81 2.10 15.25 -6.19
N ILE A 82 1.87 13.99 -5.79
CA ILE A 82 2.09 13.50 -4.43
C ILE A 82 3.38 12.70 -4.43
N THR A 83 4.33 13.06 -3.57
CA THR A 83 5.64 12.40 -3.46
C THR A 83 5.74 11.64 -2.15
N GLY A 84 6.09 10.36 -2.20
CA GLY A 84 6.41 9.57 -1.01
C GLY A 84 7.81 9.90 -0.50
N LYS A 85 7.95 10.27 0.78
CA LYS A 85 9.23 10.64 1.41
C LYS A 85 9.73 9.60 2.39
N SER A 86 8.85 9.06 3.24
CA SER A 86 9.22 8.03 4.21
C SER A 86 8.12 7.00 4.36
N PHE A 87 8.44 5.82 4.92
CA PHE A 87 7.43 4.80 5.21
C PHE A 87 6.40 5.31 6.21
N GLY A 88 5.15 4.90 6.00
CA GLY A 88 4.07 5.16 6.95
C GLY A 88 2.72 5.34 6.28
N VAL A 89 1.74 5.69 7.10
CA VAL A 89 0.40 6.06 6.64
C VAL A 89 0.12 7.47 7.13
N THR A 90 -0.31 8.34 6.22
CA THR A 90 -0.79 9.69 6.51
C THR A 90 -2.09 9.92 5.73
N ASN A 91 -2.69 11.09 5.83
CA ASN A 91 -3.80 11.50 4.98
C ASN A 91 -3.45 12.76 4.18
N ILE A 92 -4.26 12.99 3.14
CA ILE A 92 -4.29 14.22 2.35
C ILE A 92 -5.73 14.73 2.30
N ILE A 93 -5.91 16.02 2.51
CA ILE A 93 -7.19 16.72 2.39
C ILE A 93 -6.99 17.84 1.36
N VAL A 94 -7.87 17.90 0.37
CA VAL A 94 -7.87 18.94 -0.65
C VAL A 94 -9.17 19.71 -0.54
N LEU A 95 -9.08 21.04 -0.42
CA LEU A 95 -10.23 21.93 -0.28
C LEU A 95 -10.31 22.88 -1.49
N ASP A 96 -11.53 23.28 -1.85
CA ASP A 96 -11.78 24.34 -2.81
C ASP A 96 -11.72 25.74 -2.15
N SER A 97 -12.00 26.78 -2.94
CA SER A 97 -11.98 28.17 -2.46
C SER A 97 -13.08 28.51 -1.46
N ALA A 98 -14.15 27.71 -1.38
CA ALA A 98 -15.20 27.82 -0.37
C ALA A 98 -14.85 27.09 0.93
N GLY A 99 -13.75 26.34 0.95
CA GLY A 99 -13.33 25.49 2.07
C GLY A 99 -14.03 24.13 2.10
N GLU A 100 -14.72 23.74 1.04
CA GLU A 100 -15.35 22.42 0.95
C GLU A 100 -14.33 21.35 0.56
N PRO A 101 -14.41 20.13 1.15
CA PRO A 101 -13.53 19.04 0.77
C PRO A 101 -13.83 18.56 -0.66
N ILE A 102 -12.79 18.54 -1.49
CA ILE A 102 -12.76 17.93 -2.82
C ILE A 102 -12.30 16.47 -2.71
N ALA A 103 -11.30 16.22 -1.85
CA ALA A 103 -10.76 14.89 -1.60
C ALA A 103 -10.33 14.76 -0.14
N ASP A 104 -10.55 13.58 0.43
CA ASP A 104 -10.02 13.19 1.74
C ASP A 104 -9.60 11.71 1.69
N ALA A 105 -8.29 11.46 1.60
CA ALA A 105 -7.74 10.15 1.30
C ALA A 105 -6.61 9.76 2.25
N LEU A 106 -6.42 8.46 2.47
CA LEU A 106 -5.24 7.91 3.14
C LEU A 106 -4.12 7.69 2.13
N LEU A 107 -2.92 8.15 2.47
CA LEU A 107 -1.68 7.89 1.76
C LEU A 107 -0.91 6.80 2.48
N THR A 108 -0.66 5.68 1.81
CA THR A 108 0.21 4.61 2.32
C THR A 108 1.52 4.62 1.55
N VAL A 109 2.61 4.93 2.24
CA VAL A 109 3.94 5.00 1.64
C VAL A 109 4.76 3.78 2.04
N GLN A 110 5.26 3.06 1.03
CA GLN A 110 5.97 1.79 1.21
C GLN A 110 7.27 1.75 0.38
N GLY A 111 8.15 0.80 0.70
CA GLY A 111 9.38 0.61 -0.09
C GLY A 111 9.10 0.02 -1.45
N ASP A 112 10.00 0.28 -2.40
CA ASP A 112 9.92 -0.36 -3.71
C ASP A 112 10.09 -1.87 -3.56
N GLN A 113 9.26 -2.61 -4.28
CA GLN A 113 9.28 -4.07 -4.35
C GLN A 113 9.65 -4.55 -5.76
N ILE A 114 9.64 -3.65 -6.73
CA ILE A 114 9.96 -3.94 -8.12
C ILE A 114 11.47 -3.81 -8.27
N ASN A 115 12.12 -4.84 -8.80
CA ASN A 115 13.58 -4.84 -8.99
C ASN A 115 14.37 -4.55 -7.70
N ALA A 116 13.78 -4.80 -6.53
CA ALA A 116 14.38 -4.53 -5.24
C ALA A 116 14.59 -5.84 -4.48
N VAL A 117 15.76 -5.98 -3.84
CA VAL A 117 16.06 -7.11 -2.96
C VAL A 117 16.49 -6.57 -1.61
N THR A 118 15.86 -7.04 -0.53
CA THR A 118 16.26 -6.72 0.84
C THR A 118 16.77 -7.96 1.53
N ILE A 119 17.97 -7.88 2.11
CA ILE A 119 18.59 -8.95 2.89
C ILE A 119 18.58 -8.55 4.37
N TYR A 120 18.08 -9.45 5.21
CA TYR A 120 18.10 -9.31 6.67
C TYR A 120 19.15 -10.26 7.27
N ARG A 121 20.09 -9.72 8.06
CA ARG A 121 21.11 -10.47 8.80
C ARG A 121 21.14 -10.02 10.26
N ARG A 122 20.52 -10.79 11.15
CA ARG A 122 20.26 -10.37 12.54
C ARG A 122 19.50 -9.03 12.54
N ASN A 123 20.09 -7.97 13.06
CA ASN A 123 19.52 -6.62 13.11
C ASN A 123 19.95 -5.75 11.91
N ASP A 124 20.78 -6.27 11.01
CA ASP A 124 21.22 -5.56 9.82
C ASP A 124 20.25 -5.77 8.68
N ARG A 125 19.81 -4.68 8.07
CA ARG A 125 19.02 -4.67 6.83
C ARG A 125 19.83 -4.01 5.73
N ILE A 126 19.89 -4.66 4.57
CA ILE A 126 20.65 -4.18 3.41
C ILE A 126 19.75 -4.28 2.17
N SER A 127 19.61 -3.18 1.45
CA SER A 127 18.78 -3.10 0.25
C SER A 127 19.61 -3.03 -1.04
N TYR A 128 19.07 -3.61 -2.11
CA TYR A 128 19.68 -3.71 -3.43
C TYR A 128 18.66 -3.33 -4.50
N SER A 129 19.13 -2.68 -5.57
CA SER A 129 18.37 -2.40 -6.80
C SER A 129 18.94 -3.23 -7.94
N CYS A 130 18.09 -3.98 -8.64
CA CYS A 130 18.48 -5.07 -9.54
C CYS A 130 17.95 -4.82 -10.96
N SER A 131 18.83 -4.53 -11.91
CA SER A 131 18.48 -4.47 -13.33
C SER A 131 19.71 -4.53 -14.24
N PRO A 132 20.04 -5.67 -14.89
CA PRO A 132 19.73 -7.08 -14.56
C PRO A 132 20.59 -7.64 -13.42
N ASN A 133 21.69 -6.98 -13.07
CA ASN A 133 22.54 -7.29 -11.92
C ASN A 133 22.10 -6.44 -10.71
N CYS A 134 22.37 -6.92 -9.50
CA CYS A 134 22.00 -6.22 -8.27
C CYS A 134 23.13 -5.34 -7.77
N GLU A 135 22.86 -4.05 -7.71
CA GLU A 135 23.73 -3.05 -7.10
C GLU A 135 23.18 -2.65 -5.73
N ARG A 136 24.07 -2.29 -4.81
CA ARG A 136 23.65 -1.83 -3.48
C ARG A 136 22.91 -0.50 -3.59
N SER A 137 21.78 -0.41 -2.89
CA SER A 137 20.95 0.80 -2.84
C SER A 137 21.01 1.44 -1.46
N LEU A 138 20.86 2.77 -1.41
CA LEU A 138 20.59 3.51 -0.19
C LEU A 138 19.09 3.53 0.03
N THR A 139 18.59 2.74 0.97
CA THR A 139 17.16 2.72 1.31
C THR A 139 16.95 3.10 2.76
N LEU A 140 15.87 3.84 3.04
CA LEU A 140 15.47 4.16 4.41
C LEU A 140 15.34 2.88 5.24
N GLY A 141 15.89 2.89 6.45
CA GLY A 141 15.87 1.75 7.37
C GLY A 141 16.89 0.64 7.09
N ASP A 142 17.85 0.83 6.18
CA ASP A 142 19.09 0.05 6.15
C ASP A 142 20.00 0.45 7.34
N ASN A 143 20.97 -0.39 7.71
CA ASN A 143 21.79 -0.16 8.91
C ASN A 143 22.78 1.02 8.77
N ASP A 144 23.02 1.72 9.88
CA ASP A 144 23.76 3.00 9.93
C ASP A 144 25.15 2.95 9.30
N GLU A 145 25.90 1.87 9.53
CA GLU A 145 27.25 1.71 8.97
C GLU A 145 27.23 1.70 7.43
N GLN A 146 26.24 1.03 6.85
CA GLN A 146 26.12 0.91 5.39
C GLN A 146 25.52 2.17 4.78
N PHE A 147 24.52 2.77 5.44
CA PHE A 147 23.92 4.04 5.03
C PHE A 147 24.97 5.15 5.01
N GLY A 148 25.78 5.27 6.06
CA GLY A 148 26.85 6.26 6.17
C GLY A 148 27.94 6.08 5.10
N SER A 149 28.36 4.85 4.83
CA SER A 149 29.39 4.55 3.84
C SER A 149 28.96 4.93 2.42
N VAL A 150 27.78 4.48 1.97
CA VAL A 150 27.31 4.79 0.61
C VAL A 150 26.99 6.28 0.46
N ARG A 151 26.43 6.92 1.50
CA ARG A 151 26.24 8.38 1.52
C ARG A 151 27.57 9.12 1.34
N GLY A 152 28.61 8.74 2.09
CA GLY A 152 29.94 9.33 1.96
C GLY A 152 30.54 9.16 0.57
N GLN A 153 30.37 8.00 -0.06
CA GLN A 153 30.80 7.77 -1.45
C GLN A 153 30.09 8.68 -2.44
N ILE A 154 28.77 8.89 -2.28
CA ILE A 154 27.98 9.79 -3.14
C ILE A 154 28.43 11.24 -2.94
N GLU A 155 28.59 11.69 -1.70
CA GLU A 155 29.05 13.04 -1.38
C GLU A 155 30.44 13.32 -1.98
N GLN A 156 31.39 12.39 -1.83
CA GLN A 156 32.73 12.50 -2.42
C GLN A 156 32.68 12.55 -3.96
N ARG A 157 31.91 11.66 -4.60
CA ARG A 157 31.74 11.67 -6.06
C ARG A 157 31.14 12.99 -6.53
N ASN A 158 30.11 13.49 -5.85
CA ASN A 158 29.45 14.74 -6.20
C ASN A 158 30.39 15.94 -6.01
N ALA A 159 31.26 15.94 -4.99
CA ALA A 159 32.28 16.98 -4.79
C ALA A 159 33.31 17.02 -5.93
N VAL A 160 33.79 15.84 -6.37
CA VAL A 160 34.67 15.72 -7.54
C VAL A 160 33.97 16.18 -8.81
N ALA A 161 32.71 15.77 -9.01
CA ALA A 161 31.91 16.16 -10.17
C ALA A 161 31.59 17.67 -10.20
N ALA A 162 31.42 18.29 -9.04
CA ALA A 162 31.21 19.73 -8.89
C ALA A 162 32.50 20.55 -9.07
N GLY A 163 33.65 19.92 -9.37
CA GLY A 163 34.92 20.60 -9.61
C GLY A 163 35.46 21.36 -8.39
N THR A 164 34.95 21.06 -7.19
CA THR A 164 35.42 21.67 -5.94
C THR A 164 36.67 20.94 -5.45
N THR A 165 37.74 21.00 -6.25
CA THR A 165 39.08 20.67 -5.77
C THR A 165 39.58 21.93 -5.07
N THR A 166 39.42 21.99 -3.74
CA THR A 166 40.12 22.96 -2.90
C THR A 166 41.62 22.86 -3.21
N ARG A 167 42.17 23.96 -3.74
CA ARG A 167 43.60 24.15 -3.97
C ARG A 167 44.26 24.68 -2.71
#